data_AF-A0A7J9YUV1-F1
#
_entry.id   AF-A0A7J9YUV1-F1
#
_cell.length_a   1.000
_cell.length_b   1.000
_cell.length_c   1.000
_cell.angle_alpha   90.00
_cell.angle_beta   90.00
_cell.angle_gamma   90.00
#
_symmetry.space_group_name_H-M   'P 1'
#
loop_
_entity.id
_entity.type
_entity.pdbx_description
1 polymer ?
#
loop_
_entity_poly.entity_id
_entity_poly.type
_entity_poly.pdbx_seq_one_letter_code
_entity_poly.pdbx_strand_id
1 'polypeptide(L)'
;MSRPSAPRLRDLSPTLAVAGLLTAALLAIALIAPARGHAAPASCPTFEVLHNDRIGKVKLAKGTYKVKVLDDELLSCPQASKLFAQFLQDFDGKLPDGWRAKSKAKGAKFSQRRSGAAFRVKRGGGSSGGGGGGGGNQPSGNAVKCPTFQVLHNDEIDGLRFPGGTYQMTALGGLKCSKASDLFAEFLSDDQGSLPGRWRLKAASGTFLRGNGGKGFQVNLWR
;
A
#
# COMPACT_ATOMS: atom_id res chain seq x y z
N MET A 1 -69.59 -27.80 34.59
CA MET A 1 -70.42 -26.61 34.29
C MET A 1 -69.77 -25.44 35.02
N SER A 2 -68.89 -24.72 34.33
CA SER A 2 -69.18 -23.46 33.62
C SER A 2 -69.47 -22.33 34.62
N ARG A 3 -68.45 -21.57 35.01
CA ARG A 3 -68.06 -20.24 34.42
C ARG A 3 -68.99 -19.11 34.93
N PRO A 4 -68.66 -17.80 34.85
CA PRO A 4 -67.38 -17.14 34.54
C PRO A 4 -67.13 -15.77 35.25
N SER A 5 -65.93 -15.23 34.99
CA SER A 5 -65.58 -13.84 34.64
C SER A 5 -65.89 -12.62 35.53
N ALA A 6 -64.80 -11.87 35.79
CA ALA A 6 -64.67 -10.45 36.10
C ALA A 6 -65.36 -9.54 35.04
N PRO A 7 -65.47 -8.17 35.13
CA PRO A 7 -64.30 -7.26 35.22
C PRO A 7 -64.53 -5.82 35.75
N ARG A 8 -63.44 -5.03 35.66
CA ARG A 8 -63.32 -3.57 35.35
C ARG A 8 -62.95 -2.63 36.51
N LEU A 9 -61.66 -2.28 36.49
CA LEU A 9 -61.16 -0.96 36.85
C LEU A 9 -61.70 0.09 35.87
N ARG A 10 -62.26 1.15 36.42
CA ARG A 10 -62.09 2.56 36.03
C ARG A 10 -63.05 3.39 36.88
N ASP A 11 -62.52 4.25 37.73
CA ASP A 11 -63.19 5.52 37.93
C ASP A 11 -62.18 6.65 38.11
N LEU A 12 -62.42 7.69 37.32
CA LEU A 12 -61.74 8.97 37.25
C LEU A 12 -62.49 9.93 38.16
N SER A 13 -61.80 10.82 38.87
CA SER A 13 -62.41 12.07 39.34
C SER A 13 -61.39 13.14 39.72
N PRO A 14 -61.79 14.44 39.66
CA PRO A 14 -61.03 15.43 38.89
C PRO A 14 -60.89 16.80 39.62
N THR A 15 -60.36 17.79 38.90
CA THR A 15 -60.59 19.27 39.05
C THR A 15 -60.03 20.00 40.29
N LEU A 16 -59.55 21.26 40.26
CA LEU A 16 -59.24 22.29 39.25
C LEU A 16 -58.60 23.49 40.01
N ALA A 17 -57.79 24.30 39.29
CA ALA A 17 -57.45 25.74 39.47
C ALA A 17 -55.93 25.95 39.29
N VAL A 18 -55.37 26.17 38.11
CA VAL A 18 -55.46 27.30 37.15
C VAL A 18 -55.11 28.66 37.76
N ALA A 19 -53.87 29.11 37.54
CA ALA A 19 -53.50 30.31 36.76
C ALA A 19 -52.11 30.82 37.15
N GLY A 20 -51.18 30.95 36.18
CA GLY A 20 -49.92 31.64 36.43
C GLY A 20 -48.82 31.48 35.36
N LEU A 21 -49.06 32.06 34.18
CA LEU A 21 -48.08 32.65 33.25
C LEU A 21 -46.82 31.86 32.80
N LEU A 22 -46.75 31.70 31.46
CA LEU A 22 -45.56 31.85 30.60
C LEU A 22 -44.38 30.89 30.83
N THR A 23 -44.29 29.86 29.98
CA THR A 23 -43.18 29.74 28.99
C THR A 23 -43.52 28.62 28.02
N ALA A 24 -43.69 28.98 26.75
CA ALA A 24 -43.63 28.04 25.64
C ALA A 24 -42.17 27.64 25.42
N ALA A 25 -41.85 26.36 25.57
CA ALA A 25 -40.62 25.79 25.02
C ALA A 25 -40.88 24.34 24.61
N LEU A 26 -41.30 24.17 23.36
CA LEU A 26 -41.27 22.92 22.63
C LEU A 26 -39.84 22.35 22.66
N LEU A 27 -39.62 21.21 23.32
CA LEU A 27 -38.44 20.39 23.07
C LEU A 27 -38.88 19.11 22.37
N ALA A 28 -39.17 19.24 21.07
CA ALA A 28 -39.15 18.10 20.18
C ALA A 28 -37.69 17.64 20.06
N ILE A 29 -37.33 16.57 20.76
CA ILE A 29 -36.01 15.94 20.61
C ILE A 29 -36.01 15.26 19.25
N ALA A 30 -35.54 15.99 18.23
CA ALA A 30 -35.24 15.42 16.93
C ALA A 30 -34.15 14.37 17.10
N LEU A 31 -34.45 13.11 16.77
CA LEU A 31 -33.46 12.07 16.56
C LEU A 31 -32.56 12.49 15.38
N ILE A 32 -31.48 13.21 15.68
CA ILE A 32 -30.42 13.47 14.71
C ILE A 32 -29.67 12.14 14.56
N ALA A 33 -30.15 11.29 13.65
CA ALA A 33 -29.32 10.23 13.12
C ALA A 33 -28.06 10.89 12.54
N PRO A 34 -26.84 10.46 12.89
CA PRO A 34 -25.67 10.93 12.18
C PRO A 34 -25.85 10.48 10.74
N ALA A 35 -26.15 11.44 9.86
CA ALA A 35 -26.02 11.21 8.44
C ALA A 35 -24.60 10.72 8.24
N ARG A 36 -24.45 9.44 7.86
CA ARG A 36 -23.19 8.93 7.31
C ARG A 36 -23.00 9.75 6.05
N GLY A 37 -22.27 10.86 6.19
CA GLY A 37 -21.79 11.61 5.06
C GLY A 37 -21.02 10.62 4.22
N HIS A 38 -21.62 10.18 3.11
CA HIS A 38 -20.87 9.54 2.04
C HIS A 38 -19.96 10.64 1.53
N ALA A 39 -18.76 10.71 2.11
CA ALA A 39 -17.68 11.49 1.56
C ALA A 39 -17.62 11.11 0.08
N ALA A 40 -17.80 12.11 -0.79
CA ALA A 40 -17.68 11.95 -2.23
C ALA A 40 -16.49 11.03 -2.52
N PRO A 41 -16.59 10.07 -3.46
CA PRO A 41 -15.57 9.04 -3.65
C PRO A 41 -14.24 9.73 -3.81
N ALA A 42 -13.47 9.75 -2.71
CA ALA A 42 -12.20 10.41 -2.67
C ALA A 42 -11.39 9.65 -3.70
N SER A 43 -11.06 10.31 -4.82
CA SER A 43 -10.23 9.73 -5.85
C SER A 43 -9.07 9.04 -5.14
N CYS A 44 -8.89 7.73 -5.40
CA CYS A 44 -8.01 6.95 -4.55
C CYS A 44 -6.63 7.63 -4.49
N PRO A 45 -5.99 7.63 -3.31
CA PRO A 45 -4.69 8.27 -3.17
C PRO A 45 -3.71 7.68 -4.18
N THR A 46 -2.77 8.50 -4.61
CA THR A 46 -1.69 8.03 -5.46
C THR A 46 -0.77 7.10 -4.68
N PHE A 47 -0.38 5.99 -5.29
CA PHE A 47 0.50 4.99 -4.74
C PHE A 47 1.88 5.10 -5.40
N GLU A 48 2.95 5.24 -4.61
CA GLU A 48 4.31 5.26 -5.16
C GLU A 48 4.90 3.86 -5.19
N VAL A 49 5.12 3.33 -6.40
CA VAL A 49 5.89 2.11 -6.58
C VAL A 49 7.36 2.51 -6.61
N LEU A 50 8.11 2.11 -5.58
CA LEU A 50 9.47 2.61 -5.34
C LEU A 50 10.52 1.98 -6.29
N HIS A 51 10.19 0.83 -6.87
CA HIS A 51 11.06 0.04 -7.75
C HIS A 51 10.35 -0.41 -9.02
N ASN A 52 11.11 -0.86 -10.02
CA ASN A 52 10.52 -1.63 -11.10
C ASN A 52 10.11 -3.00 -10.54
N ASP A 53 8.82 -3.23 -10.46
CA ASP A 53 8.21 -4.39 -9.83
C ASP A 53 7.49 -5.27 -10.87
N ARG A 54 7.11 -6.46 -10.45
CA ARG A 54 6.32 -7.40 -11.25
C ARG A 54 5.40 -8.22 -10.36
N ILE A 55 4.18 -8.40 -10.84
CA ILE A 55 3.18 -9.31 -10.26
C ILE A 55 2.81 -10.33 -11.34
N GLY A 56 3.44 -11.51 -11.30
CA GLY A 56 3.31 -12.52 -12.33
C GLY A 56 3.72 -12.00 -13.71
N LYS A 57 2.78 -11.83 -14.65
CA LYS A 57 3.05 -11.26 -15.99
C LYS A 57 2.96 -9.73 -16.06
N VAL A 58 2.43 -9.08 -15.01
CA VAL A 58 2.29 -7.62 -14.96
C VAL A 58 3.62 -6.99 -14.57
N LYS A 59 4.14 -6.08 -15.39
CA LYS A 59 5.31 -5.24 -15.06
C LYS A 59 4.83 -3.87 -14.58
N LEU A 60 5.40 -3.37 -13.50
CA LEU A 60 5.10 -2.07 -12.91
C LEU A 60 6.42 -1.29 -12.81
N ALA A 61 6.59 -0.26 -13.63
CA ALA A 61 7.77 0.58 -13.53
C ALA A 61 7.72 1.42 -12.25
N LYS A 62 8.88 1.82 -11.72
CA LYS A 62 8.95 2.79 -10.63
C LYS A 62 8.13 4.04 -10.96
N GLY A 63 7.46 4.59 -9.95
CA GLY A 63 6.84 5.90 -9.99
C GLY A 63 5.43 5.89 -9.41
N THR A 64 4.74 7.00 -9.62
CA THR A 64 3.43 7.23 -9.04
C THR A 64 2.33 6.54 -9.85
N TYR A 65 1.45 5.81 -9.18
CA TYR A 65 0.30 5.13 -9.74
C TYR A 65 -0.98 5.72 -9.17
N LYS A 66 -1.96 5.92 -10.05
CA LYS A 66 -3.35 6.15 -9.68
C LYS A 66 -4.03 4.80 -9.55
N VAL A 67 -4.57 4.54 -8.36
CA VAL A 67 -5.48 3.42 -8.13
C VAL A 67 -6.88 3.88 -8.51
N LYS A 68 -7.59 3.09 -9.29
CA LYS A 68 -8.99 3.33 -9.65
C LYS A 68 -9.78 2.06 -9.38
N VAL A 69 -10.66 2.11 -8.40
CA VAL A 69 -11.68 1.09 -8.21
C VAL A 69 -12.63 1.10 -9.41
N LEU A 70 -13.07 -0.08 -9.86
CA LEU A 70 -14.02 -0.20 -10.97
C LEU A 70 -15.49 -0.28 -10.52
N ASP A 71 -15.71 -0.64 -9.26
CA ASP A 71 -17.01 -0.72 -8.59
C ASP A 71 -16.80 -0.41 -7.09
N ASP A 72 -17.32 0.72 -6.64
CA ASP A 72 -17.17 1.26 -5.29
C ASP A 72 -18.13 0.64 -4.26
N GLU A 73 -19.17 -0.07 -4.69
CA GLU A 73 -20.03 -0.87 -3.80
C GLU A 73 -19.32 -2.16 -3.35
N LEU A 74 -18.44 -2.69 -4.19
CA LEU A 74 -17.72 -3.96 -3.93
C LEU A 74 -16.32 -3.78 -3.34
N LEU A 75 -15.70 -2.61 -3.51
CA LEU A 75 -14.33 -2.37 -3.04
C LEU A 75 -14.07 -0.87 -2.80
N SER A 76 -13.64 -0.50 -1.60
CA SER A 76 -13.25 0.89 -1.33
C SER A 76 -11.83 1.22 -1.81
N CYS A 77 -11.54 2.51 -2.03
CA CYS A 77 -10.20 2.99 -2.37
C CYS A 77 -9.11 2.57 -1.35
N PRO A 78 -9.31 2.70 -0.02
CA PRO A 78 -8.32 2.23 0.96
C PRO A 78 -8.06 0.72 0.87
N GLN A 79 -9.10 -0.09 0.65
CA GLN A 79 -8.97 -1.53 0.47
C GLN A 79 -8.19 -1.86 -0.80
N ALA A 80 -8.48 -1.18 -1.92
CA ALA A 80 -7.76 -1.36 -3.18
C ALA A 80 -6.27 -0.99 -3.06
N SER A 81 -5.95 0.12 -2.38
CA SER A 81 -4.55 0.52 -2.14
C SER A 81 -3.80 -0.46 -1.25
N LYS A 82 -4.45 -0.99 -0.20
CA LYS A 82 -3.86 -2.03 0.66
C LYS A 82 -3.58 -3.33 -0.11
N LEU A 83 -4.56 -3.79 -0.90
CA LEU A 83 -4.39 -4.96 -1.77
C LEU A 83 -3.28 -4.75 -2.77
N PHE A 84 -3.19 -3.56 -3.38
CA PHE A 84 -2.12 -3.27 -4.32
C PHE A 84 -0.74 -3.34 -3.65
N ALA A 85 -0.58 -2.80 -2.44
CA ALA A 85 0.64 -2.90 -1.66
C ALA A 85 1.02 -4.36 -1.34
N GLN A 86 0.03 -5.17 -0.99
CA GLN A 86 0.21 -6.61 -0.72
C GLN A 86 0.62 -7.35 -1.99
N PHE A 87 -0.05 -7.11 -3.11
CA PHE A 87 0.25 -7.84 -4.35
C PHE A 87 1.64 -7.52 -4.91
N LEU A 88 2.20 -6.34 -4.62
CA LEU A 88 3.60 -6.03 -4.93
C LEU A 88 4.58 -6.97 -4.19
N GLN A 89 4.16 -7.57 -3.08
CA GLN A 89 4.94 -8.61 -2.37
C GLN A 89 4.81 -10.00 -3.04
N ASP A 90 3.76 -10.22 -3.83
CA ASP A 90 3.44 -11.51 -4.48
C ASP A 90 3.97 -11.57 -5.93
N PHE A 91 5.30 -11.55 -6.07
CA PHE A 91 5.98 -11.39 -7.36
C PHE A 91 5.69 -12.53 -8.37
N ASP A 92 5.38 -13.73 -7.89
CA ASP A 92 5.09 -14.91 -8.72
C ASP A 92 3.72 -14.82 -9.42
N GLY A 93 2.87 -13.86 -9.00
CA GLY A 93 1.53 -13.64 -9.54
C GLY A 93 0.45 -14.56 -8.99
N LYS A 94 0.75 -15.36 -7.96
CA LYS A 94 -0.24 -16.14 -7.21
C LYS A 94 -0.86 -15.25 -6.14
N LEU A 95 -1.83 -14.44 -6.55
CA LEU A 95 -2.51 -13.55 -5.63
C LEU A 95 -3.50 -14.31 -4.74
N PRO A 96 -3.68 -13.89 -3.47
CA PRO A 96 -4.57 -14.56 -2.52
C PRO A 96 -6.03 -14.53 -2.98
N ASP A 97 -6.86 -15.41 -2.42
CA ASP A 97 -8.32 -15.37 -2.50
C ASP A 97 -8.93 -15.28 -3.91
N GLY A 98 -8.23 -15.85 -4.90
CA GLY A 98 -8.70 -15.88 -6.28
C GLY A 98 -8.58 -14.54 -7.00
N TRP A 99 -7.76 -13.61 -6.49
CA TRP A 99 -7.35 -12.42 -7.20
C TRP A 99 -6.50 -12.78 -8.43
N ARG A 100 -6.63 -11.97 -9.47
CA ARG A 100 -5.88 -12.14 -10.72
C ARG A 100 -5.40 -10.80 -11.23
N ALA A 101 -4.11 -10.72 -11.56
CA ALA A 101 -3.51 -9.58 -12.22
C ALA A 101 -3.46 -9.78 -13.73
N LYS A 102 -3.89 -8.77 -14.50
CA LYS A 102 -3.80 -8.75 -15.97
C LYS A 102 -3.28 -7.41 -16.44
N SER A 103 -2.23 -7.43 -17.28
CA SER A 103 -1.76 -6.22 -17.95
C SER A 103 -2.76 -5.83 -19.05
N LYS A 104 -3.09 -4.55 -19.16
CA LYS A 104 -3.98 -3.99 -20.20
C LYS A 104 -3.39 -2.66 -20.69
N ALA A 105 -3.78 -2.24 -21.90
CA ALA A 105 -3.36 -0.97 -22.49
C ALA A 105 -3.64 0.25 -21.58
N LYS A 106 -4.69 0.19 -20.75
CA LYS A 106 -5.08 1.27 -19.83
C LYS A 106 -4.43 1.19 -18.43
N GLY A 107 -3.45 0.29 -18.23
CA GLY A 107 -2.86 -0.02 -16.93
C GLY A 107 -3.24 -1.43 -16.44
N ALA A 108 -2.61 -1.91 -15.36
CA ALA A 108 -2.84 -3.25 -14.86
C ALA A 108 -4.19 -3.34 -14.13
N LYS A 109 -4.99 -4.36 -14.46
CA LYS A 109 -6.27 -4.67 -13.80
C LYS A 109 -6.08 -5.83 -12.84
N PHE A 110 -6.58 -5.66 -11.63
CA PHE A 110 -6.72 -6.70 -10.62
C PHE A 110 -8.20 -6.99 -10.46
N SER A 111 -8.57 -8.27 -10.48
CA SER A 111 -9.96 -8.71 -10.35
C SER A 111 -10.07 -9.94 -9.47
N GLN A 112 -11.07 -9.95 -8.60
CA GLN A 112 -11.41 -11.04 -7.71
C GLN A 112 -12.52 -11.89 -8.36
N ARG A 113 -12.35 -13.22 -8.35
CA ARG A 113 -13.23 -14.14 -9.08
C ARG A 113 -14.61 -14.35 -8.45
N ARG A 114 -14.73 -14.37 -7.12
CA ARG A 114 -15.95 -14.71 -6.38
C ARG A 114 -16.91 -13.52 -6.21
N SER A 115 -16.41 -12.36 -5.80
CA SER A 115 -17.19 -11.13 -5.56
C SER A 115 -17.28 -10.23 -6.79
N GLY A 116 -16.43 -10.43 -7.81
CA GLY A 116 -16.36 -9.53 -8.96
C GLY A 116 -15.62 -8.20 -8.69
N ALA A 117 -15.22 -7.95 -7.43
CA ALA A 117 -14.46 -6.76 -7.05
C ALA A 117 -13.22 -6.58 -7.92
N ALA A 118 -12.98 -5.35 -8.38
CA ALA A 118 -11.85 -5.07 -9.25
C ALA A 118 -11.36 -3.64 -9.11
N PHE A 119 -10.05 -3.48 -9.26
CA PHE A 119 -9.41 -2.18 -9.37
C PHE A 119 -8.37 -2.20 -10.48
N ARG A 120 -8.00 -1.01 -10.93
CA ARG A 120 -6.99 -0.79 -11.95
C ARG A 120 -5.94 0.15 -11.39
N VAL A 121 -4.69 -0.13 -11.68
CA VAL A 121 -3.59 0.80 -11.42
C VAL A 121 -3.07 1.32 -12.74
N LYS A 122 -2.92 2.63 -12.83
CA LYS A 122 -2.34 3.30 -14.00
C LYS A 122 -1.27 4.25 -13.51
N ARG A 123 -0.09 4.21 -14.11
CA ARG A 123 0.97 5.19 -13.81
C ARG A 123 0.43 6.60 -14.11
N GLY A 124 0.49 7.48 -13.12
CA GLY A 124 0.10 8.88 -13.26
C GLY A 124 1.21 9.65 -13.95
N GLY A 125 0.89 10.36 -15.04
CA GLY A 125 1.69 11.46 -15.59
C GLY A 125 3.20 11.23 -15.68
N GLY A 126 3.63 10.24 -16.46
CA GLY A 126 4.92 10.23 -17.14
C GLY A 126 4.65 9.57 -18.48
N SER A 127 4.83 10.33 -19.55
CA SER A 127 4.34 10.06 -20.91
C SER A 127 4.52 8.61 -21.35
N SER A 128 3.55 8.16 -22.14
CA SER A 128 3.73 7.11 -23.13
C SER A 128 5.08 7.28 -23.83
N GLY A 129 5.96 6.31 -23.64
CA GLY A 129 7.22 6.20 -24.35
C GLY A 129 7.64 4.74 -24.30
N GLY A 130 7.25 3.98 -25.32
CA GLY A 130 8.07 2.85 -25.71
C GLY A 130 9.42 3.40 -26.18
N GLY A 131 10.50 2.70 -25.85
CA GLY A 131 11.86 3.13 -26.17
C GLY A 131 12.71 3.20 -24.92
N GLY A 132 13.73 2.35 -24.86
CA GLY A 132 14.62 2.23 -23.71
C GLY A 132 15.48 3.46 -23.44
N GLY A 133 16.27 3.36 -22.38
CA GLY A 133 17.33 4.31 -22.08
C GLY A 133 17.24 4.90 -20.69
N GLY A 134 18.41 5.02 -20.06
CA GLY A 134 18.65 5.46 -18.68
C GLY A 134 17.77 6.60 -18.16
N GLY A 135 17.42 6.49 -16.88
CA GLY A 135 16.70 7.52 -16.15
C GLY A 135 16.76 7.27 -14.65
N GLY A 136 17.97 7.09 -14.12
CA GLY A 136 18.19 7.16 -12.67
C GLY A 136 18.11 8.61 -12.24
N ASN A 137 17.32 8.91 -11.21
CA ASN A 137 17.55 10.13 -10.43
C ASN A 137 18.94 9.97 -9.78
N GLN A 138 19.93 10.61 -10.39
CA GLN A 138 21.29 10.75 -9.88
C GLN A 138 21.24 11.63 -8.63
N PRO A 139 21.51 11.13 -7.42
CA PRO A 139 21.83 12.01 -6.30
C PRO A 139 23.22 12.61 -6.56
N SER A 140 23.34 13.90 -6.30
CA SER A 140 24.55 14.69 -6.50
C SER A 140 25.76 14.11 -5.75
N GLY A 141 26.90 14.05 -6.44
CA GLY A 141 28.24 13.82 -5.87
C GLY A 141 28.68 12.36 -5.79
N ASN A 142 29.39 11.88 -6.82
CA ASN A 142 30.18 10.63 -6.83
C ASN A 142 29.39 9.30 -6.79
N ALA A 143 28.28 9.22 -7.52
CA ALA A 143 27.63 7.94 -7.82
C ALA A 143 28.29 7.28 -9.04
N VAL A 144 28.71 6.01 -8.91
CA VAL A 144 29.36 5.23 -9.98
C VAL A 144 28.60 3.93 -10.21
N LYS A 145 28.17 3.70 -11.45
CA LYS A 145 27.53 2.44 -11.85
C LYS A 145 28.57 1.33 -11.91
N CYS A 146 28.27 0.22 -11.25
CA CYS A 146 29.16 -0.92 -11.13
C CYS A 146 28.75 -2.05 -12.08
N PRO A 147 29.65 -3.03 -12.32
CA PRO A 147 29.27 -4.30 -12.90
C PRO A 147 28.11 -4.94 -12.13
N THR A 148 27.43 -5.87 -12.79
CA THR A 148 26.36 -6.62 -12.15
C THR A 148 26.91 -7.62 -11.14
N PHE A 149 26.18 -7.83 -10.06
CA PHE A 149 26.49 -8.79 -9.00
C PHE A 149 25.50 -9.95 -9.05
N GLN A 150 25.95 -11.19 -8.87
CA GLN A 150 25.05 -12.34 -8.84
C GLN A 150 24.81 -12.79 -7.40
N VAL A 151 23.55 -12.72 -6.97
CA VAL A 151 23.09 -13.35 -5.73
C VAL A 151 22.72 -14.80 -6.06
N LEU A 152 23.26 -15.75 -5.29
CA LEU A 152 23.11 -17.19 -5.56
C LEU A 152 21.91 -17.80 -4.83
N HIS A 153 21.54 -17.23 -3.68
CA HIS A 153 20.50 -17.77 -2.80
C HIS A 153 19.41 -16.74 -2.55
N ASN A 154 18.32 -17.17 -1.92
CA ASN A 154 17.29 -16.24 -1.48
C ASN A 154 17.63 -15.82 -0.06
N ASP A 155 18.24 -14.65 0.05
CA ASP A 155 18.77 -14.14 1.32
C ASP A 155 17.87 -13.03 1.87
N GLU A 156 18.03 -12.70 3.16
CA GLU A 156 17.28 -11.62 3.82
C GLU A 156 18.24 -10.79 4.66
N ILE A 157 18.22 -9.46 4.48
CA ILE A 157 19.04 -8.52 5.27
C ILE A 157 18.12 -7.45 5.83
N ASP A 158 18.10 -7.29 7.15
CA ASP A 158 17.29 -6.28 7.86
C ASP A 158 15.80 -6.29 7.42
N GLY A 159 15.25 -7.49 7.27
CA GLY A 159 13.87 -7.74 6.85
C GLY A 159 13.58 -7.54 5.35
N LEU A 160 14.57 -7.13 4.54
CA LEU A 160 14.43 -7.03 3.09
C LEU A 160 14.98 -8.29 2.41
N ARG A 161 14.18 -8.89 1.51
CA ARG A 161 14.58 -10.08 0.75
C ARG A 161 15.42 -9.73 -0.48
N PHE A 162 16.48 -10.50 -0.65
CA PHE A 162 17.39 -10.49 -1.78
C PHE A 162 17.31 -11.86 -2.48
N PRO A 163 16.33 -12.07 -3.39
CA PRO A 163 16.22 -13.32 -4.12
C PRO A 163 17.43 -13.59 -5.03
N GLY A 164 17.67 -14.87 -5.31
CA GLY A 164 18.72 -15.28 -6.24
C GLY A 164 18.51 -14.64 -7.61
N GLY A 165 19.56 -14.01 -8.16
CA GLY A 165 19.46 -13.27 -9.41
C GLY A 165 20.62 -12.31 -9.64
N THR A 166 20.62 -11.70 -10.82
CA THR A 166 21.59 -10.67 -11.18
C THR A 166 21.13 -9.32 -10.62
N TYR A 167 22.03 -8.53 -10.06
CA TYR A 167 21.78 -7.23 -9.45
C TYR A 167 22.64 -6.16 -10.09
N GLN A 168 22.04 -5.03 -10.39
CA GLN A 168 22.73 -3.81 -10.74
C GLN A 168 23.14 -3.10 -9.46
N MET A 169 24.43 -2.81 -9.38
CA MET A 169 25.01 -2.09 -8.26
C MET A 169 25.42 -0.68 -8.67
N THR A 170 25.26 0.26 -7.76
CA THR A 170 25.73 1.64 -7.91
C THR A 170 26.42 2.05 -6.62
N ALA A 171 27.71 2.34 -6.70
CA ALA A 171 28.48 2.84 -5.57
C ALA A 171 28.23 4.34 -5.37
N LEU A 172 28.24 4.80 -4.12
CA LEU A 172 27.92 6.16 -3.72
C LEU A 172 29.03 6.74 -2.84
N GLY A 173 29.28 8.05 -2.94
CA GLY A 173 30.19 8.76 -2.04
C GLY A 173 31.66 8.37 -2.21
N GLY A 174 32.07 7.98 -3.42
CA GLY A 174 33.45 7.57 -3.71
C GLY A 174 33.80 6.17 -3.20
N LEU A 175 32.81 5.34 -2.86
CA LEU A 175 33.03 3.91 -2.64
C LEU A 175 33.43 3.24 -3.97
N LYS A 176 34.41 2.33 -3.94
CA LYS A 176 34.80 1.55 -5.13
C LYS A 176 33.80 0.42 -5.38
N CYS A 177 33.56 0.09 -6.66
CA CYS A 177 32.65 -1.00 -7.04
C CYS A 177 33.07 -2.37 -6.52
N SER A 178 34.37 -2.67 -6.48
CA SER A 178 34.89 -3.90 -5.86
C SER A 178 34.50 -3.95 -4.38
N LYS A 179 34.80 -2.88 -3.64
CA LYS A 179 34.47 -2.81 -2.21
C LYS A 179 32.97 -2.86 -1.94
N ALA A 180 32.15 -2.26 -2.80
CA ALA A 180 30.69 -2.37 -2.70
C ALA A 180 30.21 -3.81 -2.91
N SER A 181 30.83 -4.55 -3.83
CA SER A 181 30.52 -5.96 -4.09
C SER A 181 30.93 -6.86 -2.91
N ASP A 182 32.12 -6.63 -2.34
CA ASP A 182 32.59 -7.35 -1.16
C ASP A 182 31.65 -7.14 0.04
N LEU A 183 31.26 -5.88 0.28
CA LEU A 183 30.33 -5.55 1.36
C LEU A 183 28.94 -6.16 1.15
N PHE A 184 28.45 -6.17 -0.09
CA PHE A 184 27.16 -6.79 -0.37
C PHE A 184 27.20 -8.31 -0.14
N ALA A 185 28.26 -8.98 -0.59
CA ALA A 185 28.47 -10.40 -0.32
C ALA A 185 28.58 -10.70 1.18
N GLU A 186 29.28 -9.86 1.93
CA GLU A 186 29.39 -9.94 3.38
C GLU A 186 28.01 -9.82 4.05
N PHE A 187 27.20 -8.83 3.66
CA PHE A 187 25.86 -8.64 4.23
C PHE A 187 24.91 -9.81 3.90
N LEU A 188 25.02 -10.41 2.71
CA LEU A 188 24.24 -11.59 2.34
C LEU A 188 24.67 -12.83 3.13
N SER A 189 25.92 -12.88 3.59
CA SER A 189 26.48 -14.01 4.35
C SER A 189 26.28 -13.88 5.86
N ASP A 190 25.80 -12.73 6.35
CA ASP A 190 25.55 -12.47 7.76
C ASP A 190 24.21 -13.12 8.17
N ASP A 191 24.32 -14.18 8.99
CA ASP A 191 23.19 -14.98 9.47
C ASP A 191 22.40 -14.28 10.58
N GLN A 192 22.92 -13.18 11.14
CA GLN A 192 22.24 -12.41 12.19
C GLN A 192 21.12 -11.53 11.63
N GLY A 193 20.98 -11.45 10.31
CA GLY A 193 19.95 -10.67 9.63
C GLY A 193 20.06 -9.15 9.86
N SER A 194 21.18 -8.69 10.40
CA SER A 194 21.43 -7.28 10.74
C SER A 194 22.73 -6.79 10.11
N LEU A 195 22.84 -5.49 9.86
CA LEU A 195 24.02 -4.93 9.19
C LEU A 195 25.16 -4.64 10.17
N PRO A 196 26.41 -5.04 9.87
CA PRO A 196 27.53 -4.83 10.78
C PRO A 196 27.90 -3.35 10.95
N GLY A 197 28.32 -2.96 12.15
CA GLY A 197 28.83 -1.62 12.44
C GLY A 197 27.79 -0.50 12.27
N ARG A 198 28.18 0.61 11.62
CA ARG A 198 27.29 1.77 11.39
C ARG A 198 26.57 1.70 10.04
N TRP A 199 26.41 0.51 9.48
CA TRP A 199 25.70 0.32 8.22
C TRP A 199 24.18 0.29 8.45
N ARG A 200 23.44 0.87 7.51
CA ARG A 200 21.98 0.92 7.55
C ARG A 200 21.42 0.63 6.18
N LEU A 201 20.39 -0.21 6.14
CA LEU A 201 19.62 -0.48 4.94
C LEU A 201 18.47 0.52 4.86
N LYS A 202 18.37 1.21 3.74
CA LYS A 202 17.14 1.87 3.32
C LYS A 202 16.38 0.90 2.44
N ALA A 203 15.51 0.10 3.07
CA ALA A 203 14.81 -0.98 2.38
C ALA A 203 14.00 -0.46 1.17
N ALA A 204 13.38 0.71 1.31
CA ALA A 204 12.65 1.43 0.27
C ALA A 204 13.44 1.74 -1.01
N SER A 205 14.77 1.73 -0.96
CA SER A 205 15.64 2.05 -2.10
C SER A 205 16.71 1.00 -2.37
N GLY A 206 16.75 -0.11 -1.62
CA GLY A 206 17.84 -1.09 -1.68
C GLY A 206 19.22 -0.47 -1.45
N THR A 207 19.29 0.59 -0.64
CA THR A 207 20.52 1.38 -0.45
C THR A 207 21.13 1.12 0.91
N PHE A 208 22.39 0.69 0.90
CA PHE A 208 23.23 0.52 2.07
C PHE A 208 24.06 1.78 2.27
N LEU A 209 23.97 2.39 3.45
CA LEU A 209 24.72 3.60 3.80
C LEU A 209 25.49 3.39 5.09
N ARG A 210 26.69 3.94 5.16
CA ARG A 210 27.53 3.92 6.36
C ARG A 210 27.44 5.25 7.12
N GLY A 211 27.13 5.18 8.42
CA GLY A 211 27.05 6.35 9.31
C GLY A 211 26.03 7.38 8.84
N ASN A 212 26.40 8.66 8.84
CA ASN A 212 25.52 9.77 8.45
C ASN A 212 25.27 9.90 6.92
N GLY A 213 25.57 8.86 6.13
CA GLY A 213 25.14 8.78 4.72
C GLY A 213 26.16 9.19 3.67
N GLY A 214 27.43 9.44 4.04
CA GLY A 214 28.46 9.93 3.13
C GLY A 214 29.07 8.88 2.19
N LYS A 215 28.95 7.58 2.47
CA LYS A 215 29.44 6.47 1.63
C LYS A 215 28.47 5.30 1.64
N GLY A 216 28.32 4.63 0.51
CA GLY A 216 27.44 3.47 0.44
C GLY A 216 27.32 2.90 -0.95
N PHE A 217 26.33 2.04 -1.13
CA PHE A 217 25.99 1.47 -2.42
C PHE A 217 24.51 1.12 -2.47
N GLN A 218 23.97 1.10 -3.67
CA GLN A 218 22.62 0.69 -3.95
C GLN A 218 22.66 -0.57 -4.82
N VAL A 219 21.80 -1.54 -4.49
CA VAL A 219 21.59 -2.74 -5.30
C VAL A 219 20.14 -2.79 -5.76
N ASN A 220 19.95 -3.19 -7.00
CA ASN A 220 18.63 -3.37 -7.60
C ASN A 220 18.67 -4.65 -8.43
N LEU A 221 17.66 -5.50 -8.33
CA LEU A 221 17.57 -6.69 -9.18
C LEU A 221 17.59 -6.27 -10.66
N TRP A 222 18.59 -6.73 -11.39
CA TRP A 222 18.82 -6.48 -12.81
C TRP A 222 18.04 -7.51 -13.63
N ARG A 223 17.27 -7.02 -14.60
CA ARG A 223 16.53 -7.83 -15.56
C ARG A 223 16.62 -7.23 -16.95
#